data_AF-A0A3N6GJJ2-F1
#
_entry.id   AF-A0A3N6GJJ2-F1
#
_cell.length_a   1.000
_cell.length_b   1.000
_cell.length_c   1.000
_cell.angle_alpha   90.00
_cell.angle_beta   90.00
_cell.angle_gamma   90.00
#
_symmetry.space_group_name_H-M   'P 1'
#
loop_
_entity.id
_entity.type
_entity.pdbx_description
1 polymer ?
#
loop_
_entity_poly.entity_id
_entity_poly.type
_entity_poly.pdbx_seq_one_letter_code
_entity_poly.pdbx_strand_id
1 'polypeptide(L)'
;MAVVGVIYLAAASPLGELFGPGTFLVAVVGAAMLLAGVGIAVVARLRPLPAGAVRGVIGGGAFWILLSLAALALDWLTLTTTGLVWTWLQILPVAVFASLQTLALRAHLRAG
;
A
#
# COMPACT_ATOMS: atom_id res chain seq x y z
N MET A 1 2.63 -6.56 -4.38
CA MET A 1 1.53 -6.47 -3.40
C MET A 1 1.06 -7.84 -2.94
N ALA A 2 0.54 -8.71 -3.81
CA ALA A 2 0.02 -10.02 -3.39
C ALA A 2 1.06 -10.91 -2.67
N VAL A 3 2.26 -11.08 -3.23
CA VAL A 3 3.34 -11.87 -2.60
C VAL A 3 3.73 -11.33 -1.22
N VAL A 4 3.82 -10.00 -1.10
CA VAL A 4 4.14 -9.34 0.19
C VAL A 4 3.02 -9.56 1.20
N GLY A 5 1.76 -9.47 0.78
CA GLY A 5 0.61 -9.75 1.64
C GLY A 5 0.58 -11.20 2.17
N VAL A 6 0.93 -12.18 1.33
CA VAL A 6 1.07 -13.58 1.76
C VAL A 6 2.18 -13.73 2.80
N ILE A 7 3.34 -13.10 2.59
CA ILE A 7 4.45 -13.13 3.56
C ILE A 7 3.99 -12.52 4.90
N TYR A 8 3.27 -11.40 4.86
CA TYR A 8 2.75 -10.75 6.06
C TYR A 8 1.77 -11.63 6.83
N LEU A 9 0.91 -12.38 6.13
CA LEU A 9 0.00 -13.33 6.76
C LEU A 9 0.74 -14.55 7.33
N ALA A 10 1.66 -15.14 6.56
CA ALA A 10 2.40 -16.33 6.95
C ALA A 10 3.38 -16.07 8.10
N ALA A 11 3.98 -14.88 8.14
CA ALA A 11 4.96 -14.48 9.15
C ALA A 11 4.40 -13.41 10.11
N ALA A 12 3.09 -13.32 10.28
CA ALA A 12 2.45 -12.26 11.06
C ALA A 12 2.99 -12.17 12.50
N SER A 13 3.23 -13.30 13.15
CA SER A 13 3.73 -13.35 14.52
C SER A 13 5.15 -12.80 14.66
N PRO A 14 6.18 -13.35 13.97
CA PRO A 14 7.53 -12.82 14.07
C PRO A 14 7.65 -11.38 13.53
N LEU A 15 6.86 -11.00 12.52
CA LEU A 15 6.84 -9.64 12.01
C LEU A 15 6.15 -8.66 12.96
N GLY A 16 5.13 -9.11 13.69
CA GLY A 16 4.45 -8.31 14.72
C GLY A 16 5.37 -7.92 15.86
N GLU A 17 6.23 -8.85 16.29
CA GLU A 17 7.28 -8.58 17.27
C GLU A 17 8.41 -7.72 16.69
N LEU A 18 8.85 -8.02 15.47
CA LEU A 18 9.93 -7.29 14.82
C LEU A 18 9.57 -5.83 14.55
N PHE A 19 8.34 -5.55 14.12
CA PHE A 19 7.87 -4.21 13.81
C PHE A 19 7.27 -3.49 15.01
N GLY A 20 6.81 -4.22 16.03
CA GLY A 20 6.23 -3.69 17.27
C GLY A 20 4.69 -3.64 17.38
N PRO A 21 3.88 -3.47 16.32
CA PRO A 21 2.45 -3.22 16.48
C PRO A 21 1.62 -4.50 16.77
N GLY A 22 2.29 -5.64 16.92
CA GLY A 22 1.68 -6.92 17.23
C GLY A 22 1.14 -7.68 16.02
N THR A 23 0.98 -8.99 16.22
CA THR A 23 0.60 -9.99 15.21
C THR A 23 -0.71 -9.67 14.49
N PHE A 24 -1.72 -9.21 15.23
CA PHE A 24 -3.05 -8.96 14.67
C PHE A 24 -3.00 -7.86 13.60
N LEU A 25 -2.33 -6.74 13.89
CA LEU A 25 -2.26 -5.64 12.94
C LEU A 25 -1.47 -6.04 11.69
N VAL A 26 -0.36 -6.76 11.85
CA VAL A 26 0.44 -7.25 10.71
C VAL A 26 -0.39 -8.20 9.83
N ALA A 27 -1.20 -9.07 10.42
CA ALA A 27 -2.10 -9.95 9.67
C ALA A 27 -3.17 -9.15 8.90
N VAL A 28 -3.79 -8.15 9.52
CA VAL A 28 -4.80 -7.27 8.87
C VAL A 28 -4.16 -6.52 7.69
N VAL A 29 -2.97 -5.97 7.87
CA VAL A 29 -2.20 -5.30 6.80
C VAL A 29 -1.88 -6.29 5.68
N GLY A 30 -1.42 -7.50 6.01
CA GLY A 30 -1.14 -8.54 5.03
C GLY A 30 -2.36 -8.93 4.19
N ALA A 31 -3.52 -9.09 4.83
CA ALA A 31 -4.78 -9.35 4.15
C ALA A 31 -5.18 -8.21 3.20
N ALA A 32 -5.07 -6.96 3.66
CA ALA A 32 -5.36 -5.79 2.82
C ALA A 32 -4.43 -5.73 1.59
N MET A 33 -3.13 -5.98 1.76
CA MET A 33 -2.16 -6.00 0.67
C MET A 33 -2.42 -7.14 -0.32
N LEU A 34 -2.84 -8.31 0.18
CA LEU A 34 -3.22 -9.45 -0.65
C LEU A 34 -4.44 -9.12 -1.51
N LEU A 35 -5.51 -8.63 -0.90
CA LEU A 35 -6.75 -8.24 -1.58
C LEU A 35 -6.49 -7.15 -2.62
N ALA A 36 -5.74 -6.11 -2.27
CA ALA A 36 -5.35 -5.04 -3.19
C ALA A 36 -4.50 -5.59 -4.35
N GLY A 37 -3.54 -6.46 -4.06
CA GLY A 37 -2.69 -7.08 -5.08
C GLY A 37 -3.47 -7.95 -6.06
N VAL A 38 -4.41 -8.76 -5.57
CA VAL A 38 -5.32 -9.57 -6.40
C VAL A 38 -6.24 -8.66 -7.23
N GLY A 39 -6.84 -7.65 -6.62
CA GLY A 39 -7.71 -6.70 -7.32
C GLY A 39 -6.99 -5.98 -8.46
N ILE A 40 -5.77 -5.49 -8.22
CA ILE A 40 -4.93 -4.87 -9.25
C ILE A 40 -4.61 -5.87 -10.38
N ALA A 41 -4.24 -7.11 -10.04
CA ALA A 41 -3.92 -8.14 -11.03
C ALA A 41 -5.14 -8.52 -11.90
N VAL A 42 -6.34 -8.55 -11.32
CA VAL A 42 -7.60 -8.77 -12.04
C VAL A 42 -7.89 -7.58 -12.97
N VAL A 43 -7.84 -6.36 -12.46
CA VAL A 43 -8.09 -5.14 -13.23
C VAL A 43 -7.10 -4.98 -14.39
N ALA A 44 -5.83 -5.28 -14.16
CA ALA A 44 -4.78 -5.19 -15.18
C ALA A 44 -5.01 -6.13 -16.38
N ARG A 45 -5.84 -7.18 -16.21
CA ARG A 45 -6.23 -8.10 -17.28
C ARG A 45 -7.44 -7.62 -18.08
N LEU A 46 -8.16 -6.59 -17.62
CA LEU A 46 -9.31 -6.05 -18.31
C LEU A 46 -8.87 -5.18 -19.50
N ARG A 47 -9.51 -5.39 -20.66
CA ARG A 47 -9.36 -4.57 -21.87
C ARG A 47 -10.77 -4.15 -22.33
N PRO A 48 -11.11 -2.85 -22.34
CA PRO A 48 -10.32 -1.68 -21.93
C PRO A 48 -10.17 -1.56 -20.41
N LEU A 49 -9.15 -0.82 -19.93
CA LEU A 49 -8.98 -0.57 -18.51
C LEU A 49 -10.10 0.35 -17.99
N PRO A 50 -10.87 -0.06 -16.97
CA PRO A 50 -11.91 0.78 -16.40
C PRO A 50 -11.30 1.94 -15.60
N ALA A 51 -11.67 3.18 -15.96
CA ALA A 51 -11.18 4.39 -15.29
C ALA A 51 -11.46 4.41 -13.78
N GLY A 52 -12.57 3.78 -13.34
CA GLY A 52 -12.91 3.64 -11.92
C GLY A 52 -11.89 2.81 -11.14
N ALA A 53 -11.32 1.76 -11.75
CA ALA A 53 -10.33 0.93 -11.09
C ALA A 53 -8.98 1.65 -10.95
N VAL A 54 -8.57 2.43 -11.96
CA VAL A 54 -7.38 3.28 -11.88
C VAL A 54 -7.52 4.32 -10.76
N ARG A 55 -8.69 4.97 -10.65
CA ARG A 55 -8.99 5.89 -9.54
C ARG A 55 -8.96 5.20 -8.18
N GLY A 56 -9.48 3.98 -8.09
CA GLY A 56 -9.43 3.18 -6.86
C GLY A 56 -8.00 2.87 -6.40
N VAL A 57 -7.11 2.52 -7.33
CA VAL A 57 -5.68 2.28 -7.01
C VAL A 57 -4.99 3.55 -6.54
N ILE A 58 -5.23 4.69 -7.20
CA ILE A 58 -4.66 5.99 -6.80
C ILE A 58 -5.18 6.39 -5.42
N GLY A 59 -6.50 6.31 -5.20
CA GLY A 59 -7.14 6.65 -3.94
C GLY A 59 -6.69 5.75 -2.79
N GLY A 60 -6.56 4.44 -3.05
CA GLY A 60 -6.04 3.48 -2.08
C GLY A 60 -4.58 3.77 -1.70
N GLY A 61 -3.74 4.09 -2.69
CA GLY A 61 -2.35 4.49 -2.43
C GLY A 61 -2.26 5.79 -1.62
N ALA A 62 -3.06 6.79 -1.95
CA ALA A 62 -3.13 8.05 -1.21
C ALA A 62 -3.62 7.85 0.23
N PHE A 63 -4.69 7.07 0.42
CA PHE A 63 -5.19 6.72 1.74
C PHE A 63 -4.13 5.98 2.57
N TRP A 64 -3.43 5.02 1.96
CA TRP A 64 -2.35 4.27 2.62
C TRP A 64 -1.22 5.17 3.09
N ILE A 65 -0.80 6.13 2.26
CA ILE A 65 0.20 7.13 2.62
C ILE A 65 -0.29 7.98 3.79
N LEU A 66 -1.50 8.54 3.72
CA LEU A 66 -2.06 9.38 4.78
C LEU A 66 -2.20 8.62 6.10
N LEU A 67 -2.67 7.37 6.05
CA LEU A 67 -2.80 6.51 7.22
C LEU A 67 -1.42 6.21 7.84
N SER A 68 -0.41 5.93 7.02
CA SER A 68 0.95 5.68 7.48
C SER A 68 1.58 6.94 8.09
N LEU A 69 1.35 8.12 7.49
CA LEU A 69 1.81 9.40 8.04
C LEU A 69 1.11 9.74 9.35
N ALA A 70 -0.21 9.52 9.44
CA ALA A 70 -0.95 9.70 10.69
C ALA A 70 -0.43 8.75 11.77
N ALA A 71 -0.12 7.50 11.42
CA ALA A 71 0.46 6.54 12.34
C ALA A 71 1.79 7.00 12.93
N LEU A 72 2.64 7.61 12.11
CA LEU A 72 3.95 8.15 12.51
C LEU A 72 3.83 9.47 13.27
N ALA A 73 2.94 10.37 12.86
CA ALA A 73 2.81 11.71 13.44
C ALA A 73 2.05 11.71 14.77
N LEU A 74 1.09 10.80 14.92
CA LEU A 74 0.26 10.68 16.12
C LEU A 74 0.80 9.64 17.11
N ASP A 75 1.89 8.96 16.77
CA ASP A 75 2.47 7.85 17.54
C ASP A 75 1.42 6.77 17.91
N TRP A 76 0.45 6.54 17.02
CA TRP A 76 -0.72 5.67 17.29
C TRP A 76 -0.35 4.17 17.36
N LEU A 77 0.89 3.83 16.98
CA LEU A 77 1.44 2.48 16.98
C LEU A 77 2.78 2.52 17.67
N THR A 78 2.95 1.61 18.64
CA THR A 78 4.25 1.25 19.19
C THR A 78 5.07 0.53 18.14
N LEU A 79 5.76 1.29 17.30
CA LEU A 79 6.68 0.78 16.30
C LEU A 79 8.08 0.64 16.91
N THR A 80 8.74 -0.47 16.62
CA THR A 80 10.19 -0.58 16.84
C THR A 80 10.94 0.31 15.85
N THR A 81 12.23 0.54 16.08
CA THR A 81 13.10 1.23 15.10
C THR A 81 13.03 0.58 13.72
N THR A 82 12.99 -0.76 13.66
CA THR A 82 12.83 -1.52 12.41
C THR A 82 11.46 -1.25 11.77
N GLY A 83 10.39 -1.24 12.56
CA GLY A 83 9.04 -0.90 12.08
C GLY A 83 8.93 0.51 11.51
N LEU A 84 9.59 1.48 12.15
CA LEU A 84 9.66 2.87 11.68
C LEU A 84 10.37 2.96 10.32
N VAL A 85 11.60 2.43 10.22
CA VAL A 85 12.39 2.44 8.97
C VAL A 85 11.63 1.75 7.84
N TRP A 86 11.00 0.61 8.15
CA TRP A 86 10.22 -0.14 7.19
C TRP A 86 8.97 0.61 6.70
N THR A 87 8.29 1.34 7.59
CA THR A 87 7.14 2.19 7.23
C THR A 87 7.55 3.28 6.23
N TRP A 88 8.68 3.96 6.48
CA TRP A 88 9.24 4.95 5.56
C TRP A 88 9.63 4.34 4.20
N LEU A 89 10.28 3.18 4.21
CA LEU A 89 10.65 2.44 3.01
C LEU A 89 9.46 2.05 2.14
N GLN A 90 8.29 1.76 2.74
CA GLN A 90 7.09 1.41 1.97
C GLN A 90 6.35 2.61 1.40
N ILE A 91 6.25 3.72 2.13
CA ILE A 91 5.45 4.87 1.65
C ILE A 91 6.13 5.64 0.52
N LEU A 92 7.46 5.70 0.48
CA LEU A 92 8.20 6.47 -0.53
C LEU A 92 7.99 5.95 -1.96
N PRO A 93 8.18 4.65 -2.26
CA PRO A 93 7.91 4.13 -3.60
C PRO A 93 6.44 4.30 -4.01
N VAL A 94 5.49 4.09 -3.09
CA VAL A 94 4.06 4.25 -3.35
C VAL A 94 3.74 5.70 -3.75
N ALA A 95 4.31 6.68 -3.04
CA ALA A 95 4.15 8.10 -3.35
C ALA A 95 4.75 8.45 -4.72
N VAL A 96 5.94 7.92 -5.04
CA VAL A 96 6.58 8.13 -6.35
C VAL A 96 5.71 7.54 -7.47
N PHE A 97 5.27 6.28 -7.34
CA PHE A 97 4.43 5.65 -8.36
C PHE A 97 3.07 6.32 -8.52
N ALA A 98 2.42 6.74 -7.44
CA ALA A 98 1.16 7.47 -7.50
C ALA A 98 1.33 8.83 -8.21
N SER A 99 2.44 9.52 -7.94
CA SER A 99 2.79 10.79 -8.60
C SER A 99 3.03 10.59 -10.10
N LEU A 100 3.81 9.57 -10.48
CA LEU A 100 4.07 9.23 -11.88
C LEU A 100 2.80 8.83 -12.64
N GLN A 101 1.92 8.02 -12.04
CA GLN A 101 0.62 7.66 -12.63
C GLN A 101 -0.28 8.88 -12.83
N THR A 102 -0.28 9.81 -11.87
CA THR A 102 -1.04 11.06 -11.97
C THR A 102 -0.51 11.95 -13.10
N LEU A 103 0.82 12.06 -13.24
CA LEU A 103 1.44 12.83 -14.32
C LEU A 103 1.18 12.21 -15.70
N ALA A 104 1.31 10.89 -15.83
CA ALA A 104 1.02 10.17 -17.06
C ALA A 104 -0.45 10.33 -17.50
N LEU A 105 -1.39 10.22 -16.56
CA LEU A 105 -2.81 10.45 -16.83
C LEU A 105 -3.08 11.89 -17.30
N ARG A 106 -2.47 12.89 -16.65
CA ARG A 106 -2.58 14.30 -17.05
C ARG A 106 -1.99 14.56 -18.43
N ALA A 107 -0.88 13.93 -18.78
CA ALA A 107 -0.25 14.05 -20.10
C ALA A 107 -1.12 13.44 -21.20
N HIS A 108 -1.71 12.27 -20.95
CA HIS A 108 -2.60 11.61 -21.91
C HIS A 108 -3.88 12.40 -22.18
N LEU A 109 -4.47 13.02 -21.15
CA LEU A 109 -5.66 13.88 -21.29
C LEU A 109 -5.40 15.21 -21.98
N ARG A 110 -4.14 15.67 -22.09
CA ARG A 110 -3.77 16.90 -22.80
C ARG A 110 -3.43 16.68 -24.28
N ALA A 111 -3.23 15.42 -24.68
CA ALA A 111 -2.78 15.05 -26.02
C ALA A 111 -3.92 14.56 -26.93
N GLY A 112 -5.15 14.49 -26.45
CA GLY A 112 -6.37 14.19 -27.21
C GLY A 112 -7.35 15.36 -27.18
#